data_AF-A0A946V518-F1
#
_entry.id   AF-A0A946V518-F1
#
_cell.length_a   1.000
_cell.length_b   1.000
_cell.length_c   1.000
_cell.angle_alpha   90.00
_cell.angle_beta   90.00
_cell.angle_gamma   90.00
#
_symmetry.space_group_name_H-M   'P 1'
#
loop_
_entity.id
_entity.type
_entity.pdbx_description
1 polymer ?
#
loop_
_entity_poly.entity_id
_entity_poly.type
_entity_poly.pdbx_seq_one_letter_code
_entity_poly.pdbx_strand_id
1 'polypeptide(L)'
;LRSIAETLAEQGVRSQDPDMLTAAVRSTLSRMIYQKINGMEELLPAMTLEPNLEQLLQQSVQGAQDGAPGIEPGLAENMLVSLQEQTRRQELSGEPAVLLVSPVLRRWLAQFVRGSVPGLNVLSYNEVPRAKQIKVIATIGGESWKKAG
;
A
#
# COMPACT_ATOMS: atom_id res chain seq x y z
N LEU A 1 -8.46 -12.33 -17.78
CA LEU A 1 -8.94 -13.59 -17.16
C LEU A 1 -7.89 -14.72 -17.25
N ARG A 2 -7.30 -14.99 -18.43
CA ARG A 2 -6.23 -16.01 -18.58
C ARG A 2 -5.11 -15.91 -17.51
N SER A 3 -4.47 -14.75 -17.38
CA SER A 3 -3.36 -14.56 -16.43
C SER A 3 -3.74 -14.75 -14.95
N ILE A 4 -4.99 -14.45 -14.59
CA ILE A 4 -5.51 -14.71 -13.23
C ILE A 4 -5.62 -16.22 -13.01
N ALA A 5 -6.26 -16.93 -13.94
CA ALA A 5 -6.46 -18.37 -13.83
C ALA A 5 -5.12 -19.14 -13.81
N GLU A 6 -4.17 -18.75 -14.67
CA GLU A 6 -2.82 -19.32 -14.71
C GLU A 6 -2.08 -19.10 -13.39
N THR A 7 -2.10 -17.86 -12.85
CA THR A 7 -1.45 -17.57 -11.57
C THR A 7 -2.07 -18.37 -10.42
N LEU A 8 -3.40 -18.48 -10.38
CA LEU A 8 -4.09 -19.26 -9.35
C LEU A 8 -3.80 -20.76 -9.47
N ALA A 9 -3.76 -21.31 -10.68
CA ALA A 9 -3.43 -22.72 -10.89
C ALA A 9 -1.99 -23.03 -10.47
N GLU A 10 -1.04 -22.15 -10.77
CA GLU A 10 0.37 -22.32 -10.42
C GLU A 10 0.60 -22.14 -8.91
N GLN A 11 0.08 -21.07 -8.32
CA GLN A 11 0.32 -20.75 -6.91
C GLN A 11 -0.58 -21.55 -5.96
N GLY A 12 -1.73 -22.05 -6.43
CA GLY A 12 -2.64 -22.88 -5.66
C GLY A 12 -2.00 -24.18 -5.17
N VAL A 13 -1.02 -24.72 -5.91
CA VAL A 13 -0.25 -25.89 -5.48
C VAL A 13 0.62 -25.57 -4.24
N ARG A 14 1.05 -24.31 -4.10
CA ARG A 14 1.93 -23.86 -3.01
C ARG A 14 1.17 -23.38 -1.78
N SER A 15 0.02 -22.74 -1.97
CA SER A 15 -0.81 -22.23 -0.87
C SER A 15 -2.27 -22.16 -1.30
N GLN A 16 -3.16 -22.48 -0.36
CA GLN A 16 -4.61 -22.27 -0.49
C GLN A 16 -5.08 -21.02 0.25
N ASP A 17 -4.15 -20.26 0.85
CA ASP A 17 -4.48 -19.00 1.51
C ASP A 17 -4.94 -17.96 0.45
N PRO A 18 -6.20 -17.49 0.52
CA PRO A 18 -6.73 -16.52 -0.43
C PRO A 18 -5.93 -15.21 -0.46
N ASP A 19 -5.23 -14.86 0.62
CA ASP A 19 -4.47 -13.62 0.71
C ASP A 19 -3.15 -13.72 -0.04
N MET A 20 -2.46 -14.84 0.12
CA MET A 20 -1.26 -15.16 -0.66
C MET A 20 -1.59 -15.24 -2.16
N LEU A 21 -2.68 -15.94 -2.50
CA LEU A 21 -3.12 -16.07 -3.90
C LEU A 21 -3.51 -14.72 -4.50
N THR A 22 -4.23 -13.87 -3.76
CA THR A 22 -4.57 -12.52 -4.20
C THR A 22 -3.32 -11.68 -4.41
N ALA A 23 -2.34 -11.73 -3.49
CA ALA A 23 -1.10 -10.99 -3.64
C ALA A 23 -0.32 -11.42 -4.90
N ALA A 24 -0.25 -12.73 -5.16
CA ALA A 24 0.42 -13.26 -6.35
C ALA A 24 -0.28 -12.80 -7.64
N VAL A 25 -1.61 -12.96 -7.72
CA VAL A 25 -2.41 -12.48 -8.86
C VAL A 25 -2.16 -10.99 -9.09
N ARG A 26 -2.20 -10.19 -8.03
CA ARG A 26 -1.99 -8.75 -8.16
C ARG A 26 -0.60 -8.39 -8.65
N SER A 27 0.46 -9.08 -8.23
CA SER A 27 1.80 -8.88 -8.78
C SER A 27 1.86 -9.21 -10.28
N THR A 28 1.24 -10.33 -10.69
CA THR A 28 1.12 -10.70 -12.13
C THR A 28 0.36 -9.63 -12.93
N LEU A 29 -0.63 -8.98 -12.31
CA LEU A 29 -1.42 -7.91 -12.92
C LEU A 29 -0.82 -6.50 -12.73
N SER A 30 0.44 -6.38 -12.26
CA SER A 30 1.13 -5.11 -11.98
C SER A 30 0.94 -4.05 -13.07
N ARG A 31 1.14 -4.42 -14.34
CA ARG A 31 0.97 -3.50 -15.48
C ARG A 31 -0.45 -2.92 -15.56
N MET A 32 -1.48 -3.74 -15.39
CA MET A 32 -2.87 -3.28 -15.46
C MET A 32 -3.24 -2.44 -14.24
N ILE A 33 -2.77 -2.83 -13.05
CA ILE A 33 -2.99 -2.07 -11.81
C ILE A 33 -2.36 -0.68 -11.93
N TYR A 34 -1.11 -0.63 -12.37
CA TYR A 34 -0.40 0.62 -12.63
C TYR A 34 -1.16 1.49 -13.64
N GLN A 35 -1.54 0.94 -14.79
CA GLN A 35 -2.25 1.68 -15.84
C GLN A 35 -3.60 2.21 -15.39
N LYS A 36 -4.32 1.46 -14.55
CA LYS A 36 -5.60 1.91 -14.00
C LYS A 36 -5.45 3.13 -13.08
N ILE A 37 -4.32 3.26 -12.40
CA ILE A 37 -4.08 4.31 -11.40
C ILE A 37 -3.34 5.50 -12.01
N ASN A 38 -2.27 5.24 -12.76
CA ASN A 38 -1.33 6.26 -13.26
C ASN A 38 -1.42 6.45 -14.78
N GLY A 39 -2.37 5.79 -15.44
CA GLY A 39 -2.50 5.85 -16.90
C GLY A 39 -1.24 5.35 -17.62
N MET A 40 -0.75 6.16 -18.56
CA MET A 40 0.43 5.84 -19.36
C MET A 40 1.71 6.50 -18.84
N GLU A 41 1.61 7.31 -17.79
CA GLU A 41 2.72 8.07 -17.23
C GLU A 41 3.89 7.15 -16.82
N GLU A 42 5.12 7.65 -16.93
CA GLU A 42 6.33 6.92 -16.54
C GLU A 42 6.68 7.08 -15.06
N LEU A 43 6.29 8.24 -14.51
CA LEU A 43 6.58 8.63 -13.15
C LEU A 43 5.33 8.42 -12.29
N LEU A 44 5.47 7.64 -11.22
CA LEU A 44 4.43 7.43 -10.24
C LEU A 44 4.70 8.32 -9.02
N PRO A 45 3.92 9.39 -8.78
CA PRO A 45 3.97 10.10 -7.52
C PRO A 45 3.42 9.19 -6.41
N ALA A 46 4.22 8.96 -5.37
CA ALA A 46 3.85 8.07 -4.27
C ALA A 46 4.27 8.60 -2.91
N MET A 47 3.38 8.42 -1.93
CA MET A 47 3.68 8.48 -0.51
C MET A 47 4.36 7.18 -0.10
N THR A 48 5.34 7.27 0.80
CA THR A 48 5.97 6.10 1.42
C THR A 48 5.85 6.17 2.94
N LEU A 49 6.18 5.08 3.62
CA LEU A 49 6.32 5.06 5.08
C LEU A 49 7.76 5.40 5.47
N GLU A 50 7.92 6.05 6.61
CA GLU A 50 9.21 6.18 7.27
C GLU A 50 9.71 4.78 7.70
N PRO A 51 11.01 4.46 7.59
CA PRO A 51 11.52 3.11 7.83
C PRO A 51 11.17 2.49 9.20
N ASN A 52 11.25 3.25 10.29
CA ASN A 52 10.92 2.75 11.62
C ASN A 52 9.42 2.48 11.75
N LEU A 53 8.58 3.36 11.18
CA LEU A 53 7.15 3.11 11.10
C LEU A 53 6.85 1.84 10.29
N GLU A 54 7.47 1.69 9.11
CA GLU A 54 7.28 0.51 8.27
C GLU A 54 7.64 -0.77 9.04
N GLN A 55 8.80 -0.78 9.71
CA GLN A 55 9.25 -1.92 10.51
C GLN A 55 8.29 -2.24 11.66
N LEU A 56 7.81 -1.23 12.39
CA LEU A 56 6.85 -1.42 13.48
C LEU A 56 5.56 -2.06 12.97
N LEU A 57 5.02 -1.54 11.87
CA LEU A 57 3.80 -2.09 11.27
C LEU A 57 4.03 -3.53 10.77
N GLN A 58 5.21 -3.83 10.22
CA GLN A 58 5.52 -5.17 9.75
C GLN A 58 5.54 -6.18 10.90
N GLN A 59 6.13 -5.81 12.04
CA GLN A 59 6.15 -6.65 13.24
C GLN A 59 4.74 -6.86 13.78
N SER A 60 3.93 -5.80 13.83
CA SER A 60 2.53 -5.87 14.26
C SER A 60 1.70 -6.81 13.38
N VAL A 61 1.86 -6.72 12.06
CA VAL A 61 1.14 -7.58 11.09
C VAL A 61 1.57 -9.04 11.22
N GLN A 62 2.87 -9.30 11.39
CA GLN A 62 3.39 -10.67 11.51
C GLN A 62 3.05 -11.33 12.86
N GLY A 63 2.93 -10.55 13.93
CA GLY A 63 2.58 -11.03 15.26
C GLY A 63 1.08 -11.26 15.50
N ALA A 64 0.22 -10.81 14.58
CA ALA A 64 -1.23 -10.94 14.72
C ALA A 64 -1.69 -12.39 14.49
N GLN A 65 -1.93 -13.14 15.56
CA GLN A 65 -2.43 -14.53 15.47
C GLN A 65 -3.95 -14.65 15.28
N ASP A 66 -4.75 -13.67 15.74
CA ASP A 66 -6.23 -13.78 15.81
C ASP A 66 -7.01 -12.53 15.33
N GLY A 67 -6.55 -11.85 14.27
CA GLY A 67 -7.49 -11.09 13.42
C GLY A 67 -7.40 -9.56 13.42
N ALA A 68 -6.45 -8.93 14.10
CA ALA A 68 -6.07 -7.54 13.80
C ALA A 68 -4.64 -7.22 14.29
N PRO A 69 -3.76 -6.69 13.43
CA PRO A 69 -2.49 -6.10 13.85
C PRO A 69 -2.73 -4.97 14.85
N GLY A 70 -2.08 -5.06 16.01
CA GLY A 70 -2.15 -4.02 17.04
C GLY A 70 -1.34 -2.81 16.63
N ILE A 71 -1.99 -1.70 16.29
CA ILE A 71 -1.36 -0.38 16.26
C ILE A 71 -1.79 0.37 17.52
N GLU A 72 -0.88 1.12 18.12
CA GLU A 72 -1.24 2.14 19.10
C GLU A 72 -2.24 3.15 18.49
N PRO A 73 -3.36 3.48 19.19
CA PRO A 73 -4.39 4.37 18.66
C PRO A 73 -3.87 5.73 18.18
N GLY A 74 -2.95 6.34 18.94
CA GLY A 74 -2.36 7.63 18.57
C GLY A 74 -1.51 7.55 17.31
N LEU A 75 -0.81 6.44 17.07
CA LEU A 75 -0.10 6.20 15.81
C LEU A 75 -1.09 6.05 14.65
N ALA A 76 -2.14 5.24 14.84
CA ALA A 76 -3.18 5.06 13.83
C ALA A 76 -3.81 6.40 13.42
N GLU A 77 -4.19 7.23 14.39
CA GLU A 77 -4.80 8.55 14.14
C GLU A 77 -3.85 9.47 13.38
N ASN A 78 -2.60 9.61 13.83
CA ASN A 78 -1.61 10.45 13.16
C ASN A 78 -1.32 9.99 11.73
N MET A 79 -1.32 8.68 11.49
CA MET A 79 -1.15 8.10 10.16
C MET A 79 -2.34 8.43 9.25
N LEU A 80 -3.57 8.28 9.74
CA LEU A 80 -4.78 8.62 9.00
C LEU A 80 -4.83 10.11 8.65
N VAL A 81 -4.56 11.01 9.61
CA VAL A 81 -4.55 12.46 9.37
C VAL A 81 -3.51 12.83 8.30
N SER A 82 -2.30 12.28 8.41
CA SER A 82 -1.24 12.54 7.44
C SER A 82 -1.62 12.06 6.04
N LEU A 83 -2.18 10.85 5.94
CA LEU A 83 -2.61 10.26 4.67
C LEU A 83 -3.79 11.03 4.05
N GLN A 84 -4.75 11.49 4.84
CA GLN A 84 -5.87 12.31 4.37
C GLN A 84 -5.38 13.63 3.76
N GLU A 85 -4.49 14.33 4.46
CA GLU A 85 -3.98 15.61 3.97
C GLU A 85 -3.17 15.43 2.68
N GLN A 86 -2.31 14.42 2.58
CA GLN A 86 -1.56 14.16 1.36
C GLN A 86 -2.44 13.67 0.21
N THR A 87 -3.45 12.84 0.49
CA THR A 87 -4.42 12.37 -0.51
C THR A 87 -5.18 13.55 -1.10
N ARG A 88 -5.70 14.45 -0.25
CA ARG A 88 -6.40 15.67 -0.67
C ARG A 88 -5.52 16.57 -1.55
N ARG A 89 -4.22 16.69 -1.24
CA ARG A 89 -3.29 17.48 -2.06
C ARG A 89 -3.14 16.91 -3.47
N GLN A 90 -3.00 15.60 -3.60
CA GLN A 90 -2.92 14.91 -4.90
C GLN A 90 -4.21 15.07 -5.70
N GLU A 91 -5.37 14.92 -5.04
CA GLU A 91 -6.67 15.12 -5.69
C GLU A 91 -6.82 16.55 -6.23
N LEU A 92 -6.42 17.57 -5.45
CA LEU A 92 -6.46 18.97 -5.89
C LEU A 92 -5.51 19.28 -7.05
N SER A 93 -4.42 18.54 -7.19
CA SER A 93 -3.50 18.64 -8.33
C SER A 93 -3.91 17.79 -9.53
N GLY A 94 -5.01 17.03 -9.44
CA GLY A 94 -5.44 16.10 -10.48
C GLY A 94 -4.51 14.89 -10.66
N GLU A 95 -3.69 14.58 -9.65
CA GLU A 95 -2.72 13.49 -9.66
C GLU A 95 -3.25 12.31 -8.84
N PRO A 96 -2.84 11.06 -9.14
CA PRO A 96 -3.26 9.93 -8.34
C PRO A 96 -2.65 9.98 -6.93
N ALA A 97 -3.45 9.67 -5.93
CA ALA A 97 -2.99 9.44 -4.57
C ALA A 97 -2.59 7.96 -4.40
N VAL A 98 -1.29 7.72 -4.19
CA VAL A 98 -0.75 6.37 -4.01
C VAL A 98 0.11 6.30 -2.76
N LEU A 99 -0.20 5.34 -1.88
CA LEU A 99 0.68 4.90 -0.80
C LEU A 99 1.40 3.62 -1.26
N LEU A 100 2.73 3.69 -1.32
CA LEU A 100 3.59 2.59 -1.75
C LEU A 100 4.28 1.93 -0.54
N VAL A 101 4.12 0.62 -0.41
CA VAL A 101 4.54 -0.13 0.79
C VAL A 101 5.14 -1.50 0.46
N SER A 102 5.74 -2.16 1.44
CA SER A 102 6.14 -3.56 1.32
C SER A 102 4.95 -4.51 1.06
N PRO A 103 5.17 -5.65 0.35
CA PRO A 103 4.11 -6.62 0.07
C PRO A 103 3.35 -7.12 1.30
N VAL A 104 4.06 -7.30 2.42
CA VAL A 104 3.47 -7.81 3.68
C VAL A 104 2.47 -6.83 4.30
N LEU A 105 2.70 -5.51 4.15
CA LEU A 105 1.84 -4.48 4.73
C LEU A 105 0.63 -4.14 3.86
N ARG A 106 0.74 -4.37 2.56
CA ARG A 106 -0.20 -3.85 1.57
C ARG A 106 -1.64 -4.14 1.94
N ARG A 107 -1.99 -5.42 2.12
CA ARG A 107 -3.40 -5.84 2.31
C ARG A 107 -3.98 -5.18 3.54
N TRP A 108 -3.24 -5.21 4.63
CA TRP A 108 -3.67 -4.65 5.89
C TRP A 108 -3.82 -3.13 5.81
N LEU A 109 -2.85 -2.39 5.25
CA LEU A 109 -2.98 -0.94 5.04
C LEU A 109 -4.13 -0.59 4.11
N ALA A 110 -4.33 -1.36 3.03
CA ALA A 110 -5.45 -1.17 2.12
C ALA A 110 -6.81 -1.40 2.77
N GLN A 111 -6.90 -2.20 3.84
CA GLN A 111 -8.11 -2.37 4.65
C GLN A 111 -8.23 -1.24 5.67
N PHE A 112 -7.14 -0.92 6.37
CA PHE A 112 -7.05 0.13 7.38
C PHE A 112 -7.50 1.50 6.85
N VAL A 113 -7.05 1.88 5.64
CA VAL A 113 -7.37 3.21 5.08
C VAL A 113 -8.68 3.26 4.30
N ARG A 114 -9.29 2.11 3.96
CA ARG A 114 -10.40 2.04 2.98
C ARG A 114 -11.60 2.92 3.33
N GLY A 115 -12.00 2.92 4.60
CA GLY A 115 -13.14 3.70 5.08
C GLY A 115 -12.80 5.14 5.45
N SER A 116 -11.53 5.42 5.72
CA SER A 116 -11.09 6.68 6.34
C SER A 116 -10.38 7.62 5.37
N VAL A 117 -9.78 7.10 4.28
CA VAL A 117 -9.04 7.88 3.29
C VAL A 117 -9.54 7.56 1.89
N PRO A 118 -10.72 8.08 1.50
CA PRO A 118 -11.24 7.91 0.14
C PRO A 118 -10.23 8.39 -0.91
N GLY A 119 -10.21 7.76 -2.08
CA GLY A 119 -9.31 8.15 -3.18
C GLY A 119 -7.86 7.63 -3.07
N LEU A 120 -7.43 7.21 -1.88
CA LEU A 120 -6.09 6.65 -1.68
C LEU A 120 -5.96 5.22 -2.23
N ASN A 121 -5.03 5.04 -3.17
CA ASN A 121 -4.63 3.71 -3.64
C ASN A 121 -3.45 3.19 -2.83
N VAL A 122 -3.53 1.96 -2.33
CA VAL A 122 -2.40 1.30 -1.65
C VAL A 122 -1.81 0.25 -2.57
N LEU A 123 -0.54 0.42 -2.94
CA LEU A 123 0.23 -0.48 -3.80
C LEU A 123 1.41 -1.07 -3.04
N SER A 124 1.75 -2.32 -3.35
CA SER A 124 3.05 -2.86 -2.98
C SER A 124 4.08 -2.56 -4.06
N TYR A 125 5.37 -2.57 -3.68
CA TYR A 125 6.48 -2.48 -4.64
C TYR A 125 6.41 -3.54 -5.76
N ASN A 126 5.82 -4.71 -5.49
CA ASN A 126 5.66 -5.79 -6.47
C ASN A 126 4.57 -5.51 -7.53
N GLU A 127 3.82 -4.43 -7.39
CA GLU A 127 2.77 -4.03 -8.32
C GLU A 127 3.18 -2.86 -9.22
N VAL A 128 4.34 -2.26 -8.95
CA VAL A 128 4.92 -1.23 -9.81
C VAL A 128 5.84 -1.94 -10.81
N PRO A 129 5.57 -1.85 -12.13
CA PRO A 129 6.46 -2.45 -13.11
C PRO A 129 7.88 -1.90 -12.99
N ARG A 130 8.89 -2.76 -13.06
CA ARG A 130 10.31 -2.39 -12.87
C ARG A 130 10.81 -1.25 -13.77
N ALA A 131 10.19 -1.06 -14.94
CA ALA A 131 10.56 -0.01 -15.89
C ALA A 131 10.00 1.38 -15.50
N LYS A 132 9.09 1.47 -14.53
CA LYS A 132 8.46 2.72 -14.11
C LYS A 132 9.25 3.36 -12.98
N GLN A 133 9.28 4.69 -12.96
CA GLN A 133 9.98 5.46 -11.94
C GLN A 133 9.02 5.83 -10.81
N ILE A 134 9.52 5.86 -9.59
CA ILE A 134 8.77 6.30 -8.41
C ILE A 134 9.32 7.66 -7.98
N LYS A 135 8.44 8.64 -7.84
CA LYS A 135 8.74 9.93 -7.23
C LYS A 135 8.13 9.95 -5.84
N VAL A 136 8.96 9.96 -4.81
CA VAL A 136 8.48 10.11 -3.43
C VAL A 136 8.02 11.55 -3.24
N ILE A 137 6.72 11.73 -3.00
CA ILE A 137 6.12 13.06 -2.80
C ILE A 137 5.95 13.40 -1.31
N ALA A 138 5.85 12.37 -0.46
CA ALA A 138 5.77 12.53 0.99
C ALA A 138 6.18 11.22 1.69
N THR A 139 6.60 11.34 2.94
CA THR A 139 6.94 10.21 3.81
C THR A 139 6.12 10.31 5.09
N ILE A 140 5.32 9.28 5.38
CA ILE A 140 4.40 9.19 6.52
C ILE A 140 5.16 8.66 7.74
N GLY A 141 4.98 9.30 8.90
CA GLY A 141 5.70 8.95 10.14
C GLY A 141 7.05 9.67 10.33
N GLY A 142 7.31 10.74 9.57
CA GLY A 142 8.53 11.55 9.69
C GLY A 142 8.59 12.46 10.93
N GLU A 143 9.58 13.37 10.96
CA GLU A 143 9.94 14.22 12.12
C GLU A 143 8.79 15.03 12.75
N SER A 144 7.73 15.31 11.99
CA SER A 144 6.53 16.00 12.47
C SER A 144 5.79 15.26 13.59
N TRP A 145 5.96 13.93 13.71
CA TRP A 145 5.33 13.17 14.79
C TRP A 145 6.13 13.20 16.11
N LYS A 146 7.44 13.52 16.07
CA LYS A 146 8.29 13.62 17.27
C LYS A 146 8.00 14.85 18.14
N LYS A 147 7.22 15.81 17.65
CA LYS A 147 6.87 17.05 18.39
C LYS A 147 5.51 16.98 19.12
N ALA A 148 4.78 15.87 18.97
CA ALA A 148 3.44 15.70 19.54
C ALA A 148 3.41 14.76 20.77
N GLY A 149 4.57 14.35 21.28
CA GLY A 149 4.72 13.51 22.48
C GLY A 149 5.43 14.24 23.60
#